data_AF-A0A353K083-F1
#
_entry.id   AF-A0A353K083-F1
#
_cell.length_a   1.000
_cell.length_b   1.000
_cell.length_c   1.000
_cell.angle_alpha   90.00
_cell.angle_beta   90.00
_cell.angle_gamma   90.00
#
_symmetry.space_group_name_H-M   'P 1'
#
loop_
_entity.id
_entity.type
_entity.pdbx_description
1 polymer ?
#
loop_
_entity_poly.entity_id
_entity_poly.type
_entity_poly.pdbx_seq_one_letter_code
_entity_poly.pdbx_strand_id
1 'polypeptide(L)'
;MLSKLSHKDKEECGYIKDIINCIQERTDTIVAKCYEDDSCYPIFKVSVLCENKESQKIILNCTHLGRTFSRVLFPNNKCFYEYESLGDVIEDLYNQTM
;
A
#
# COMPACT_ATOMS: atom_id res chain seq x y z
N MET A 1 2.49 28.41 -6.42
CA MET A 1 2.69 29.07 -5.10
C MET A 1 1.77 28.39 -4.09
N LEU A 2 2.29 27.46 -3.29
CA LEU A 2 1.62 26.91 -2.10
C LEU A 2 2.68 26.77 -1.00
N SER A 3 3.35 27.88 -0.69
CA SER A 3 4.23 27.98 0.46
C SER A 3 3.65 29.01 1.42
N LYS A 4 3.36 28.53 2.64
CA LYS A 4 2.94 29.24 3.87
C LYS A 4 1.54 28.84 4.35
N LEU A 5 1.41 27.59 4.78
CA LEU A 5 0.46 27.26 5.86
C LEU A 5 1.25 27.21 7.16
N SER A 6 0.74 27.88 8.19
CA SER A 6 1.33 27.93 9.53
C SER A 6 1.33 26.53 10.15
N HIS A 7 2.29 26.25 11.05
CA HIS A 7 2.31 24.98 11.79
C HIS A 7 0.99 24.71 12.54
N LYS A 8 0.27 25.76 12.95
CA LYS A 8 -1.05 25.69 13.57
C LYS A 8 -2.16 25.21 12.61
N ASP A 9 -2.10 25.63 11.34
CA ASP A 9 -3.11 25.27 10.33
C ASP A 9 -2.98 23.80 9.90
N LYS A 10 -1.81 23.18 10.15
CA LYS A 10 -1.60 21.74 9.97
C LYS A 10 -2.16 20.90 11.11
N GLU A 11 -2.33 21.49 12.30
CA GLU A 11 -2.82 20.81 13.50
C GLU A 11 -4.35 20.88 13.64
N GLU A 12 -5.00 21.94 13.16
CA GLU A 12 -6.46 22.13 13.22
C GLU A 12 -7.25 21.37 12.13
N CYS A 13 -6.57 20.81 11.12
CA CYS A 13 -7.17 19.83 10.19
C CYS A 13 -6.89 18.43 10.75
N GLY A 14 -7.73 17.99 11.71
CA GLY A 14 -7.49 16.83 12.57
C GLY A 14 -6.79 15.67 11.87
N TYR A 15 -5.58 15.32 12.33
CA TYR A 15 -4.76 14.18 11.91
C TYR A 15 -5.23 13.53 10.61
N ILE A 16 -5.02 14.19 9.47
CA ILE A 16 -5.15 13.52 8.18
C ILE A 16 -4.00 12.50 8.15
N LYS A 17 -4.29 11.26 8.56
CA LYS A 17 -3.35 10.16 8.42
C LYS A 17 -2.95 10.10 6.95
N ASP A 18 -1.65 10.06 6.69
CA ASP A 18 -1.09 9.84 5.35
C ASP A 18 -1.77 8.62 4.73
N ILE A 19 -2.25 8.72 3.49
CA ILE A 19 -2.94 7.64 2.79
C ILE A 19 -2.09 6.36 2.75
N ILE A 20 -0.76 6.50 2.68
CA ILE A 20 0.17 5.37 2.73
C ILE A 20 0.08 4.65 4.07
N ASN A 21 0.01 5.40 5.17
CA ASN A 21 -0.14 4.83 6.51
C ASN A 21 -1.49 4.14 6.66
N CYS A 22 -2.58 4.73 6.14
CA CYS A 22 -3.90 4.11 6.17
C CYS A 22 -3.93 2.76 5.44
N ILE A 23 -3.33 2.70 4.25
CA ILE A 23 -3.26 1.46 3.47
C ILE A 23 -2.32 0.45 4.14
N GLN A 24 -1.19 0.90 4.70
CA GLN A 24 -0.26 0.03 5.42
C GLN A 24 -0.93 -0.59 6.65
N GLU A 25 -1.58 0.20 7.50
CA GLU A 25 -2.32 -0.30 8.68
C GLU A 25 -3.36 -1.36 8.29
N ARG A 26 -4.07 -1.13 7.17
CA ARG A 26 -5.05 -2.09 6.68
C ARG A 26 -4.39 -3.35 6.14
N THR A 27 -3.27 -3.22 5.43
CA THR A 27 -2.46 -4.33 4.92
C THR A 27 -1.96 -5.19 6.07
N ASP A 28 -1.34 -4.58 7.08
CA ASP A 28 -0.82 -5.26 8.27
C ASP A 28 -1.92 -6.01 9.01
N THR A 29 -3.11 -5.40 9.12
CA THR A 29 -4.28 -6.05 9.73
C THR A 29 -4.73 -7.30 8.97
N ILE A 30 -4.69 -7.27 7.62
CA ILE A 30 -5.05 -8.43 6.80
C ILE A 30 -3.99 -9.51 6.92
N VAL A 31 -2.71 -9.13 6.76
CA VAL A 31 -1.58 -10.06 6.79
C VAL A 31 -1.50 -10.78 8.14
N ALA A 32 -1.64 -10.04 9.24
CA ALA A 32 -1.65 -10.63 10.58
C ALA A 32 -2.79 -11.65 10.77
N LYS A 33 -3.96 -11.43 10.16
CA LYS A 33 -5.08 -12.38 10.25
C LYS A 33 -4.92 -13.60 9.35
N CYS A 34 -4.28 -13.44 8.20
CA CYS A 34 -4.21 -14.49 7.18
C CYS A 34 -2.97 -15.37 7.34
N TYR A 35 -1.88 -14.84 7.90
CA TYR A 35 -0.57 -15.49 7.90
C TYR A 35 0.08 -15.54 9.31
N GLU A 36 -0.70 -15.39 10.40
CA GLU A 36 -0.16 -15.46 11.77
C GLU A 36 0.59 -16.76 12.08
N ASP A 37 0.11 -17.87 11.53
CA ASP A 37 0.66 -19.21 11.77
C ASP A 37 1.77 -19.60 10.78
N ASP A 38 2.09 -18.74 9.79
CA ASP A 38 3.04 -19.08 8.75
C ASP A 38 4.49 -18.97 9.26
N SER A 39 5.20 -20.11 9.24
CA SER A 39 6.61 -20.18 9.67
C SER A 39 7.54 -19.27 8.86
N CYS A 40 7.16 -18.94 7.63
CA CYS A 40 7.82 -17.96 6.79
C CYS A 40 6.87 -16.79 6.51
N TYR A 41 6.92 -15.78 7.38
CA TYR A 41 6.00 -14.65 7.34
C TYR A 41 6.32 -13.69 6.18
N PRO A 42 5.36 -13.38 5.28
CA PRO A 42 5.56 -12.43 4.19
C PRO A 42 5.60 -10.99 4.70
N ILE A 43 6.49 -10.18 4.13
CA ILE A 43 6.63 -8.76 4.48
C ILE A 43 5.96 -7.92 3.41
N PHE A 44 4.89 -7.22 3.78
CA PHE A 44 4.18 -6.31 2.90
C PHE A 44 4.54 -4.85 3.19
N LYS A 45 4.79 -4.08 2.13
CA LYS A 45 5.13 -2.65 2.24
C LYS A 45 4.41 -1.82 1.20
N VAL A 46 3.66 -0.82 1.66
CA VAL A 46 3.06 0.22 0.83
C VAL A 46 4.08 1.32 0.59
N SER A 47 4.20 1.81 -0.64
CA SER A 47 5.14 2.88 -0.98
C SER A 47 4.61 3.74 -2.13
N VAL A 48 5.18 4.94 -2.28
CA VAL A 48 4.95 5.78 -3.45
C VAL A 48 6.09 5.58 -4.44
N LEU A 49 5.78 5.12 -5.63
CA LEU A 49 6.67 5.13 -6.78
C LEU A 49 6.48 6.46 -7.52
N CYS A 50 7.51 7.31 -7.49
CA CYS A 50 7.54 8.59 -8.18
C CYS A 50 8.47 8.47 -9.40
N GLU A 51 7.90 8.29 -10.59
CA GLU A 51 8.66 8.26 -11.84
C GLU A 51 9.01 9.68 -12.29
N ASN A 52 8.07 10.61 -12.09
CA ASN A 52 8.25 12.05 -12.27
C ASN A 52 7.19 12.80 -11.41
N LYS A 53 7.23 14.14 -11.37
CA LYS A 53 6.32 14.95 -10.53
C LYS A 53 4.83 14.72 -10.81
N GLU A 54 4.49 14.26 -12.02
CA GLU A 54 3.12 14.06 -12.49
C GLU A 54 2.72 12.57 -12.51
N SER A 55 3.68 11.64 -12.44
CA SER A 55 3.49 10.20 -12.43
C SER A 55 3.87 9.65 -11.07
N GLN A 56 2.88 9.65 -10.17
CA GLN A 56 2.97 9.03 -8.85
C GLN A 56 2.03 7.83 -8.79
N LYS A 57 2.57 6.70 -8.34
CA LYS A 57 1.84 5.45 -8.17
C LYS A 57 1.95 5.00 -6.72
N ILE A 58 0.85 4.60 -6.12
CA ILE A 58 0.86 3.85 -4.86
C ILE A 58 1.09 2.39 -5.23
N ILE A 59 2.12 1.79 -4.66
CA ILE A 59 2.49 0.40 -4.89
C ILE A 59 2.44 -0.40 -3.59
N LEU A 60 2.07 -1.67 -3.69
CA LEU A 60 2.19 -2.66 -2.64
C LEU A 60 3.26 -3.67 -3.05
N ASN A 61 4.24 -3.88 -2.18
CA ASN A 61 5.30 -4.87 -2.37
C ASN A 61 5.08 -6.02 -1.39
N CYS A 62 5.26 -7.25 -1.84
CA CYS A 62 5.40 -8.43 -1.00
C CYS A 62 6.82 -8.95 -1.13
N THR A 63 7.51 -9.11 -0.01
CA THR A 63 8.80 -9.78 0.07
C THR A 63 8.68 -11.03 0.90
N HIS A 64 9.03 -12.18 0.32
CA HIS A 64 8.97 -13.48 0.97
C HIS A 64 10.05 -14.39 0.36
N LEU A 65 10.78 -15.12 1.21
CA LEU A 65 11.88 -16.01 0.80
C LEU A 65 12.93 -15.36 -0.14
N GLY A 66 13.21 -14.06 0.04
CA GLY A 66 14.17 -13.32 -0.78
C GLY A 66 13.67 -12.94 -2.18
N ARG A 67 12.41 -13.26 -2.52
CA ARG A 67 11.72 -12.79 -3.72
C ARG A 67 10.86 -11.58 -3.38
N THR A 68 10.75 -10.63 -4.31
CA THR A 68 9.89 -9.46 -4.15
C THR A 68 9.01 -9.28 -5.38
N PHE A 69 7.71 -9.19 -5.17
CA PHE A 69 6.74 -8.84 -6.20
C PHE A 69 6.00 -7.57 -5.82
N SER A 70 5.54 -6.84 -6.83
CA SER A 70 4.95 -5.52 -6.66
C SER A 70 3.66 -5.39 -7.46
N ARG A 71 2.66 -4.73 -6.90
CA ARG A 71 1.41 -4.35 -7.58
C ARG A 71 1.16 -2.86 -7.45
N VAL A 72 0.72 -2.21 -8.52
CA VAL A 72 0.20 -0.84 -8.46
C VAL A 72 -1.22 -0.88 -7.90
N LEU A 73 -1.44 -0.18 -6.79
CA LEU A 73 -2.77 0.00 -6.19
C LEU A 73 -3.49 1.21 -6.79
N PHE A 74 -2.76 2.29 -7.07
CA PHE A 74 -3.33 3.51 -7.63
C PHE A 74 -2.30 4.31 -8.45
N PRO A 75 -2.68 4.96 -9.56
CA PRO A 75 -3.94 4.75 -10.27
C PRO A 75 -3.96 3.36 -10.91
N ASN A 76 -5.09 2.65 -10.77
CA ASN A 76 -5.30 1.39 -11.48
C ASN A 76 -6.01 1.67 -12.80
N ASN A 77 -5.27 1.62 -13.91
CA ASN A 77 -5.81 1.92 -15.24
C ASN A 77 -6.61 0.76 -15.85
N LYS A 78 -6.75 -0.36 -15.13
CA LYS A 78 -7.53 -1.50 -15.59
C LYS A 78 -9.02 -1.22 -15.37
N CYS A 79 -9.75 -0.96 -16.45
CA CYS A 79 -11.21 -0.82 -16.45
C CYS A 79 -11.83 -2.22 -16.41
N PHE A 80 -11.98 -2.81 -15.21
CA PHE A 80 -12.74 -4.05 -15.01
C PHE A 80 -13.99 -3.79 -14.18
N TYR A 81 -15.02 -4.60 -14.44
CA TYR A 81 -16.36 -4.51 -13.84
C TYR A 81 -16.42 -4.94 -12.36
N GLU A 82 -15.29 -5.30 -11.75
CA GLU A 82 -15.17 -5.67 -10.34
C GLU A 82 -13.87 -5.07 -9.81
N TYR A 83 -13.94 -4.26 -8.75
CA TYR A 83 -12.74 -3.73 -8.10
C TYR A 83 -12.11 -4.86 -7.28
N GLU A 84 -10.88 -5.27 -7.63
CA GLU A 84 -10.06 -6.15 -6.78
C GLU A 84 -9.97 -5.55 -5.37
N SER A 85 -10.26 -6.35 -4.34
CA SER A 85 -10.09 -5.91 -2.97
C SER A 85 -8.61 -5.93 -2.58
N LEU A 86 -8.25 -5.16 -1.54
CA LEU A 86 -6.88 -5.18 -1.03
C LEU A 86 -6.47 -6.59 -0.54
N GLY A 87 -7.43 -7.39 -0.07
CA GLY A 87 -7.19 -8.78 0.34
C GLY A 87 -6.78 -9.65 -0.85
N ASP A 88 -7.52 -9.56 -1.96
CA ASP A 88 -7.23 -10.31 -3.19
C ASP A 88 -5.83 -9.98 -3.71
N VAL A 89 -5.45 -8.69 -3.68
CA VAL A 89 -4.11 -8.25 -4.10
C VAL A 89 -3.01 -8.80 -3.20
N ILE A 90 -3.24 -8.87 -1.89
CA ILE A 90 -2.30 -9.43 -0.91
C ILE A 90 -2.11 -10.93 -1.17
N GLU A 91 -3.21 -11.67 -1.32
CA GLU A 91 -3.19 -13.10 -1.61
C GLU A 91 -2.46 -13.40 -2.92
N ASP A 92 -2.78 -12.66 -3.98
CA ASP A 92 -2.12 -12.80 -5.29
C ASP A 92 -0.62 -12.55 -5.24
N LEU A 93 -0.18 -11.56 -4.45
CA LEU A 93 1.24 -11.24 -4.31
C LEU A 93 1.98 -12.31 -3.52
N TYR A 94 1.36 -12.85 -2.46
CA TYR A 94 1.92 -13.96 -1.70
C TYR A 94 1.99 -15.26 -2.53
N ASN A 95 0.94 -15.57 -3.29
CA ASN A 95 0.93 -16.74 -4.16
C ASN A 95 2.00 -16.68 -5.25
N GLN A 96 2.45 -15.49 -5.65
CA GLN A 96 3.58 -15.33 -6.57
C GLN A 96 4.95 -15.60 -5.93
N THR A 97 5.06 -15.49 -4.59
CA THR A 97 6.32 -15.74 -3.89
C THR A 97 6.57 -17.23 -3.63
N MET A 98 5.50 -18.00 -3.48
CA MET A 98 5.51 -19.47 -3.35
C MET A 98 6.00 -20.14 -4.64
#